data_AF-A0A933GF96-F1
#
_entry.id   AF-A0A933GF96-F1
#
_cell.length_a   1.000
_cell.length_b   1.000
_cell.length_c   1.000
_cell.angle_alpha   90.00
_cell.angle_beta   90.00
_cell.angle_gamma   90.00
#
_symmetry.space_group_name_H-M   'P 1'
#
loop_
_entity.id
_entity.type
_entity.pdbx_description
1 polymer ?
#
loop_
_entity_poly.entity_id
_entity_poly.type
_entity_poly.pdbx_seq_one_letter_code
_entity_poly.pdbx_strand_id
1 'polypeptide(L)'
;VSDPELKVREAEVSKAVNELYPGCGPVKLYRTADGQVGFELRVAITAGDKKRLDQLYSAVMKVLGQKRGRPAGVKTIQTKLRLPEPVYEDLKKAAAESHRSMSNIVAECLVARLRAPRRKRAAVS
;
A
#
# COMPACT_ATOMS: atom_id res chain seq x y z
N VAL A 1 5.89 10.02 -13.14
CA VAL A 1 6.12 9.80 -14.59
C VAL A 1 4.84 9.23 -15.18
N SER A 2 4.35 9.79 -16.29
CA SER A 2 3.13 9.33 -16.95
C SER A 2 3.42 7.98 -17.61
N ASP A 3 2.70 6.94 -17.19
CA ASP A 3 2.92 5.56 -17.61
C ASP A 3 1.88 5.21 -18.69
N PRO A 4 2.30 4.90 -19.94
CA PRO A 4 1.37 4.61 -21.05
C PRO A 4 0.43 3.45 -20.74
N GLU A 5 0.89 2.45 -19.99
CA GLU A 5 0.07 1.30 -19.58
C GLU A 5 -1.02 1.72 -18.58
N LEU A 6 -0.72 2.70 -17.71
CA LEU A 6 -1.70 3.21 -16.75
C LEU A 6 -2.77 4.05 -17.44
N LYS A 7 -2.43 4.82 -18.48
CA LYS A 7 -3.42 5.63 -19.23
C LYS A 7 -4.54 4.80 -19.85
N VAL A 8 -4.23 3.60 -20.33
CA VAL A 8 -5.27 2.69 -20.88
C VAL A 8 -6.24 2.26 -19.78
N ARG A 9 -5.71 2.03 -18.57
CA ARG A 9 -6.52 1.64 -17.41
C ARG A 9 -7.26 2.79 -16.74
N GLU A 10 -6.84 4.05 -16.92
CA GLU A 10 -7.54 5.22 -16.39
C GLU A 10 -8.99 5.28 -16.86
N ALA A 11 -9.27 4.95 -18.13
CA ALA A 11 -10.61 4.93 -18.68
C ALA A 11 -11.49 3.82 -18.03
N GLU A 12 -10.93 2.62 -17.87
CA GLU A 12 -11.63 1.49 -17.24
C GLU A 12 -11.90 1.75 -15.76
N VAL A 13 -10.91 2.30 -15.05
CA VAL A 13 -11.05 2.66 -13.63
C VAL A 13 -12.06 3.79 -13.46
N SER A 14 -12.02 4.82 -14.31
CA SER A 14 -12.97 5.93 -14.28
C SER A 14 -14.40 5.44 -14.54
N LYS A 15 -14.59 4.50 -15.47
CA LYS A 15 -15.89 3.90 -15.74
C LYS A 15 -16.42 3.13 -14.52
N ALA A 16 -15.61 2.26 -13.93
CA ALA A 16 -15.99 1.50 -12.75
C ALA A 16 -16.33 2.38 -11.54
N VAL A 17 -15.61 3.50 -11.38
CA VAL A 17 -15.89 4.48 -10.32
C VAL A 17 -17.19 5.24 -10.61
N ASN A 18 -17.41 5.66 -11.86
CA ASN A 18 -18.62 6.40 -12.23
C ASN A 18 -19.89 5.54 -12.15
N GLU A 19 -19.80 4.21 -12.35
CA GLU A 19 -20.90 3.27 -12.11
C GLU A 19 -21.33 3.21 -10.64
N LEU A 20 -20.38 3.38 -9.70
CA LEU A 20 -20.66 3.37 -8.26
C LEU A 20 -21.01 4.77 -7.73
N TYR A 21 -20.49 5.82 -8.36
CA TYR A 21 -20.72 7.20 -7.98
C TYR A 21 -20.84 8.08 -9.21
N PRO A 22 -22.08 8.23 -9.73
CA PRO A 22 -22.36 9.07 -10.89
C PRO A 22 -21.93 10.52 -10.62
N GLY A 23 -21.16 11.11 -11.54
CA GLY A 23 -20.65 12.48 -11.40
C GLY A 23 -19.28 12.58 -10.71
N CYS A 24 -18.62 11.44 -10.46
CA CYS A 24 -17.19 11.41 -10.16
C CYS A 24 -16.37 12.03 -11.30
N GLY A 25 -15.36 12.82 -10.94
CA GLY A 25 -14.34 13.25 -11.91
C GLY A 25 -13.50 12.07 -12.41
N PRO A 26 -12.79 12.22 -13.54
CA PRO A 26 -11.93 11.17 -14.07
C PRO A 26 -10.84 10.78 -13.05
N VAL A 27 -10.57 9.48 -12.95
CA VAL A 27 -9.52 8.93 -12.10
C VAL A 27 -8.19 9.04 -12.83
N LYS A 28 -7.19 9.64 -12.19
CA LYS A 28 -5.83 9.67 -12.72
C LYS A 28 -4.96 8.65 -12.01
N LEU A 29 -4.18 7.89 -12.76
CA LEU A 29 -3.27 6.89 -12.24
C LEU A 29 -1.83 7.39 -12.36
N TYR A 30 -1.01 7.11 -11.37
CA TYR A 30 0.41 7.48 -11.39
C TYR A 30 1.26 6.42 -10.70
N ARG A 31 2.55 6.37 -11.06
CA ARG A 31 3.52 5.54 -10.33
C ARG A 31 4.21 6.40 -9.26
N THR A 32 4.13 5.95 -8.02
CA THR A 32 4.81 6.54 -6.86
C THR A 32 6.32 6.32 -6.94
N ALA A 33 7.10 7.08 -6.17
CA ALA A 33 8.56 6.95 -6.10
C ALA A 33 9.02 5.53 -5.71
N ASP A 34 8.21 4.82 -4.93
CA ASP A 34 8.47 3.44 -4.48
C ASP A 34 8.04 2.38 -5.51
N GLY A 35 7.65 2.78 -6.71
CA GLY A 35 7.21 1.88 -7.78
C GLY A 35 5.79 1.35 -7.63
N GLN A 36 5.02 1.82 -6.65
CA GLN A 36 3.61 1.45 -6.46
C GLN A 36 2.69 2.29 -7.36
N VAL A 37 1.51 1.76 -7.69
CA VAL A 37 0.47 2.49 -8.41
C VAL A 37 -0.36 3.29 -7.41
N GLY A 38 -0.31 4.62 -7.53
CA GLY A 38 -1.20 5.55 -6.85
C GLY A 38 -2.32 6.03 -7.77
N PHE A 39 -3.36 6.61 -7.20
CA PHE A 39 -4.44 7.22 -7.95
C PHE A 39 -4.93 8.52 -7.31
N GLU A 40 -5.41 9.43 -8.13
CA GLU A 40 -6.09 10.66 -7.74
C GLU A 40 -7.56 10.56 -8.18
N LEU A 41 -8.47 10.76 -7.23
CA LEU A 41 -9.92 10.75 -7.47
C LEU A 41 -10.52 12.02 -6.86
N ARG A 42 -11.34 12.73 -7.65
CA ARG A 42 -12.09 13.91 -7.20
C ARG A 42 -13.52 13.54 -6.91
N VAL A 43 -13.89 13.65 -5.65
CA VAL A 43 -15.19 13.22 -5.09
C VAL A 43 -15.63 14.21 -4.03
N ALA A 44 -16.90 14.61 -4.09
CA ALA A 44 -17.54 15.37 -3.01
C ALA A 44 -18.01 14.37 -1.94
N ILE A 45 -17.35 14.37 -0.78
CA ILE A 45 -17.60 13.41 0.30
C ILE A 45 -17.87 14.19 1.58
N THR A 46 -18.89 13.79 2.35
CA THR A 46 -19.15 14.33 3.69
C THR A 46 -18.49 13.46 4.77
N ALA A 47 -18.30 13.98 5.99
CA ALA A 47 -17.59 13.26 7.06
C ALA A 47 -18.20 11.89 7.44
N GLY A 48 -19.46 11.61 7.06
CA GLY A 48 -20.14 10.32 7.29
C GLY A 48 -19.91 9.24 6.23
N ASP A 49 -19.30 9.58 5.08
CA ASP A 49 -19.23 8.71 3.90
C ASP A 49 -18.00 7.79 3.86
N LYS A 50 -17.37 7.48 5.00
CA LYS A 50 -16.17 6.63 5.06
C LYS A 50 -16.33 5.30 4.34
N LYS A 51 -17.51 4.66 4.48
CA LYS A 51 -17.84 3.40 3.80
C LYS A 51 -17.82 3.55 2.28
N ARG A 52 -18.26 4.70 1.78
CA ARG A 52 -18.30 5.03 0.35
C ARG A 52 -16.89 5.27 -0.19
N LEU A 53 -16.02 5.93 0.58
CA LEU A 53 -14.58 6.02 0.29
C LEU A 53 -13.93 4.65 0.16
N ASP A 54 -14.19 3.75 1.10
CA ASP A 54 -13.64 2.38 1.05
C ASP A 54 -14.17 1.61 -0.17
N GLN A 55 -15.44 1.78 -0.54
CA GLN A 55 -16.02 1.16 -1.75
C GLN A 55 -15.36 1.68 -3.03
N LEU A 56 -15.17 3.00 -3.16
CA LEU A 56 -14.49 3.63 -4.29
C LEU A 56 -13.05 3.12 -4.41
N TYR A 57 -12.33 3.09 -3.27
CA TYR A 57 -10.99 2.54 -3.22
C TYR A 57 -10.96 1.07 -3.66
N SER A 58 -11.87 0.24 -3.16
CA SER A 58 -11.97 -1.17 -3.56
C SER A 58 -12.27 -1.37 -5.04
N ALA A 59 -13.09 -0.51 -5.64
CA ALA A 59 -13.41 -0.57 -7.07
C ALA A 59 -12.20 -0.27 -7.94
N VAL A 60 -11.46 0.79 -7.63
CA VAL A 60 -10.20 1.14 -8.30
C VAL A 60 -9.21 -0.01 -8.21
N MET A 61 -9.02 -0.55 -7.01
CA MET A 61 -8.08 -1.65 -6.78
C MET A 61 -8.47 -2.94 -7.52
N LYS A 62 -9.78 -3.25 -7.60
CA LYS A 62 -10.29 -4.41 -8.34
C LYS A 62 -9.94 -4.33 -9.83
N VAL A 63 -10.13 -3.17 -10.46
CA VAL A 63 -9.79 -2.96 -11.88
C VAL A 63 -8.28 -3.03 -12.09
N LEU A 64 -7.50 -2.46 -11.18
CA LEU A 64 -6.04 -2.52 -11.25
C LEU A 64 -5.47 -3.93 -10.96
N GLY A 65 -6.30 -4.88 -10.54
CA GLY A 65 -5.85 -6.20 -10.09
C GLY A 65 -4.99 -6.15 -8.82
N GLN A 66 -5.01 -5.03 -8.09
CA GLN A 66 -4.23 -4.82 -6.88
C GLN A 66 -5.12 -5.00 -5.65
N LYS A 67 -4.53 -5.40 -4.52
CA LYS A 67 -5.20 -5.37 -3.21
C LYS A 67 -4.63 -4.20 -2.40
N ARG A 68 -5.41 -3.61 -1.50
CA ARG A 68 -4.97 -2.50 -0.62
C ARG A 68 -3.56 -2.80 -0.06
N GLY A 69 -2.56 -2.02 -0.50
CA GLY A 69 -1.15 -2.17 -0.11
C GLY A 69 -0.42 -3.42 -0.65
N ARG A 70 -0.84 -4.02 -1.78
CA ARG A 70 -0.26 -5.28 -2.30
C ARG A 70 -0.18 -5.32 -3.84
N PRO A 71 0.99 -5.67 -4.40
CA PRO A 71 1.14 -6.02 -5.81
C PRO A 71 0.39 -7.31 -6.17
N ALA A 72 -0.08 -7.41 -7.41
CA ALA A 72 -0.67 -8.64 -7.95
C ALA A 72 0.37 -9.79 -8.03
N GLY A 73 -0.04 -11.03 -7.75
CA GLY A 73 0.78 -12.23 -7.99
C GLY A 73 1.77 -12.64 -6.89
N VAL A 74 1.92 -11.86 -5.81
CA VAL A 74 2.83 -12.23 -4.70
C VAL A 74 2.17 -13.26 -3.79
N LYS A 75 2.68 -14.51 -3.79
CA LYS A 75 2.25 -15.55 -2.85
C LYS A 75 2.44 -15.06 -1.42
N THR A 76 1.36 -15.12 -0.64
CA THR A 76 1.36 -14.67 0.75
C THR A 76 1.96 -15.77 1.62
N ILE A 77 3.13 -15.52 2.20
CA ILE A 77 3.64 -16.30 3.32
C ILE A 77 3.34 -15.50 4.58
N GLN A 78 2.35 -15.93 5.36
CA GLN A 78 2.06 -15.33 6.66
C GLN A 78 2.98 -15.97 7.70
N THR A 79 3.93 -15.19 8.20
CA THR A 79 4.83 -15.64 9.28
C THR A 79 4.38 -15.02 10.60
N LYS A 80 4.16 -15.86 11.62
CA LYS A 80 3.94 -15.39 12.99
C LYS A 80 5.29 -15.16 13.65
N LEU A 81 5.57 -13.92 14.04
CA LEU A 81 6.78 -13.56 14.81
C LEU A 81 6.43 -13.52 16.29
N ARG A 82 7.28 -14.09 17.13
CA ARG A 82 7.25 -13.84 18.58
C ARG A 82 8.22 -12.70 18.87
N LEU A 83 7.71 -11.60 19.40
CA LEU A 83 8.50 -10.44 19.79
C LEU A 83 8.47 -10.32 21.32
N PRO A 84 9.57 -9.88 21.95
CA PRO A 84 9.52 -9.40 23.32
C PRO A 84 8.51 -8.25 23.43
N GLU A 85 7.77 -8.21 24.53
CA GLU A 85 6.70 -7.23 24.74
C GLU A 85 7.14 -5.77 24.62
N PRO A 86 8.31 -5.35 25.14
CA PRO A 86 8.80 -3.98 24.94
C PRO A 86 8.98 -3.62 23.47
N VAL A 87 9.49 -4.57 22.67
CA VAL A 87 9.72 -4.37 21.22
C VAL A 87 8.39 -4.28 20.47
N TYR A 88 7.37 -5.01 20.92
CA TYR A 88 6.03 -4.93 20.35
C TYR A 88 5.40 -3.54 20.57
N GLU A 89 5.50 -3.00 21.79
CA GLU A 89 4.94 -1.68 22.10
C GLU A 89 5.67 -0.55 21.36
N ASP A 90 7.01 -0.61 21.26
CA ASP A 90 7.78 0.35 20.47
C ASP A 90 7.37 0.31 18.99
N LEU A 91 7.18 -0.90 18.44
CA LEU A 91 6.76 -1.09 17.05
C LEU A 91 5.34 -0.55 16.81
N LYS A 92 4.44 -0.71 17.78
CA LYS A 92 3.07 -0.21 17.72
C LYS A 92 3.04 1.32 17.76
N LYS A 93 3.86 1.94 18.61
CA LYS A 93 4.03 3.39 18.69
C LYS A 93 4.58 3.95 17.38
N ALA A 94 5.68 3.37 16.88
CA ALA A 94 6.28 3.78 15.60
C ALA A 94 5.30 3.66 14.42
N ALA A 95 4.46 2.62 14.40
CA ALA A 95 3.41 2.43 13.40
C ALA A 95 2.37 3.56 13.45
N ALA A 96 1.92 3.94 14.65
CA ALA A 96 0.97 5.02 14.84
C ALA A 96 1.55 6.38 14.42
N GLU A 97 2.77 6.69 14.85
CA GLU A 97 3.45 7.97 14.54
C GLU A 97 3.76 8.14 13.06
N SER A 98 4.09 7.04 12.36
CA SER A 98 4.40 7.08 10.93
C SER A 98 3.18 6.89 10.02
N HIS A 99 1.97 6.72 10.57
CA HIS A 99 0.76 6.36 9.83
C HIS A 99 0.93 5.09 8.96
N ARG A 100 1.69 4.10 9.45
CA ARG A 100 1.99 2.85 8.74
C ARG A 100 1.52 1.64 9.54
N SER A 101 1.50 0.47 8.90
CA SER A 101 1.22 -0.78 9.62
C SER A 101 2.50 -1.32 10.28
N MET A 102 2.37 -2.00 11.43
CA MET A 102 3.49 -2.69 12.08
C MET A 102 4.19 -3.68 11.12
N SER A 103 3.41 -4.39 10.29
CA SER A 103 3.94 -5.31 9.29
C SER A 103 4.83 -4.63 8.25
N ASN A 104 4.49 -3.40 7.83
CA ASN A 104 5.31 -2.64 6.87
C ASN A 104 6.66 -2.26 7.49
N ILE A 105 6.66 -1.81 8.76
CA ILE A 105 7.88 -1.47 9.48
C ILE A 105 8.77 -2.71 9.66
N VAL A 106 8.19 -3.84 10.06
CA VAL A 106 8.94 -5.11 10.20
C VAL A 106 9.54 -5.56 8.86
N ALA A 107 8.78 -5.46 7.76
CA ALA A 107 9.26 -5.83 6.45
C ALA A 107 10.48 -4.98 6.02
N GLU A 108 10.44 -3.67 6.25
CA GLU A 108 11.58 -2.79 5.96
C GLU A 108 12.80 -3.08 6.81
N CYS A 109 12.62 -3.29 8.12
CA CYS A 109 13.72 -3.68 9.01
C CYS A 109 14.38 -4.99 8.56
N LEU A 110 13.58 -5.97 8.14
CA LEU A 110 14.09 -7.25 7.60
C LEU A 110 14.84 -7.05 6.29
N VAL A 111 14.31 -6.28 5.35
CA VAL A 111 14.98 -5.98 4.08
C VAL A 111 16.30 -5.25 4.33
N ALA A 112 16.32 -4.24 5.20
CA ALA A 112 17.53 -3.53 5.59
C ALA A 112 18.57 -4.49 6.19
N ARG A 113 18.13 -5.39 7.07
CA ARG A 113 19.01 -6.39 7.71
C ARG A 113 19.58 -7.41 6.72
N LEU A 114 18.79 -7.83 5.74
CA LEU A 114 19.19 -8.78 4.69
C LEU A 114 20.14 -8.15 3.67
N ARG A 115 19.97 -6.86 3.38
CA ARG A 115 20.84 -6.09 2.46
C ARG A 115 22.13 -5.60 3.12
N ALA A 116 22.16 -5.49 4.44
CA ALA A 116 23.38 -5.12 5.15
C ALA A 116 24.49 -6.17 4.91
N PRO A 117 25.74 -5.75 4.60
CA PRO A 117 26.84 -6.68 4.45
C PRO A 117 26.98 -7.50 5.73
N ARG A 118 27.05 -8.83 5.59
CA ARG A 118 27.33 -9.71 6.72
C ARG A 118 28.69 -9.34 7.28
N ARG A 119 28.74 -8.63 8.41
CA ARG A 119 29.96 -8.51 9.21
C ARG A 119 30.46 -9.93 9.46
N LYS A 120 31.61 -10.30 8.88
CA LYS A 120 32.34 -11.48 9.32
C LYS A 120 32.51 -11.33 10.82
N ARG A 121 31.96 -12.25 11.61
CA ARG A 121 32.32 -12.33 13.03
C ARG A 121 33.83 -12.52 13.04
N ALA A 122 34.56 -11.52 13.51
CA ALA A 122 35.94 -11.74 13.90
C ALA A 122 35.90 -12.84 14.95
N ALA A 123 36.59 -13.95 14.67
CA ALA A 123 36.79 -15.00 15.66
C ALA A 123 37.45 -14.33 16.86
N VAL A 124 36.77 -14.37 18.01
CA VAL A 124 37.37 -13.99 19.29
C VAL A 124 38.43 -15.05 19.55
N SER A 125 39.68 -14.59 19.67
CA SER A 125 40.87 -15.40 19.99
C SER A 125 40.82 -15.90 21.42
#